data_AF-A0A0Q9YZW8-F1
#
_entry.id   AF-A0A0Q9YZW8-F1
#
_cell.length_a   1.000
_cell.length_b   1.000
_cell.length_c   1.000
_cell.angle_alpha   90.00
_cell.angle_beta   90.00
_cell.angle_gamma   90.00
#
_symmetry.space_group_name_H-M   'P 1'
#
loop_
_entity.id
_entity.type
_entity.pdbx_description
1 polymer ?
#
loop_
_entity_poly.entity_id
_entity_poly.type
_entity_poly.pdbx_seq_one_letter_code
_entity_poly.pdbx_strand_id
1 'polypeptide(L)'
;MERTLQRVLITSVLAGLMGCVAIEPSQRAQRVIPAYPEMVAKCSFLGGVTGCSQMIGMPPLGEQLARFQALDEAAKLGATHIVWTDIYGGLSPTANGRAYYCDPDKDLPRGFHYVDQYLRMHRYPFDGEKEGY
;
A
#
# COMPACT_ATOMS: atom_id res chain seq x y z
N MET A 1 51.61 -13.97 12.91
CA MET A 1 50.28 -14.28 13.48
C MET A 1 49.39 -13.05 13.67
N GLU A 2 49.94 -11.83 13.79
CA GLU A 2 49.13 -10.60 13.98
C GLU A 2 48.40 -10.12 12.71
N ARG A 3 49.02 -10.27 11.53
CA ARG A 3 48.41 -9.87 10.23
C ARG A 3 47.23 -10.76 9.81
N THR A 4 47.17 -12.00 10.30
CA THR A 4 46.08 -12.94 10.05
C THR A 4 44.87 -12.63 10.93
N LEU A 5 45.08 -12.21 12.19
CA LEU A 5 44.01 -11.74 13.08
C LEU A 5 43.35 -10.46 12.58
N GLN A 6 44.14 -9.51 12.08
CA GLN A 6 43.62 -8.26 11.52
C GLN A 6 42.78 -8.46 10.25
N ARG A 7 43.16 -9.42 9.39
CA ARG A 7 42.37 -9.77 8.20
C ARG A 7 41.05 -10.46 8.53
N VAL A 8 41.05 -11.32 9.56
CA VAL A 8 39.83 -12.03 10.03
C VAL A 8 38.84 -11.06 10.67
N LEU A 9 39.32 -10.07 11.44
CA LEU A 9 38.47 -9.03 12.03
C LEU A 9 37.78 -8.17 10.97
N ILE A 10 38.49 -7.76 9.90
CA ILE A 10 37.93 -6.93 8.83
C ILE A 10 36.87 -7.69 8.00
N THR A 11 37.05 -9.00 7.79
CA THR A 11 36.06 -9.82 7.07
C THR A 11 34.76 -10.06 7.86
N SER A 12 34.77 -9.94 9.19
CA SER A 12 33.58 -10.19 10.01
C SER A 12 32.58 -9.01 10.03
N VAL A 13 33.04 -7.79 9.74
CA VAL A 13 32.22 -6.56 9.81
C VAL A 13 31.33 -6.37 8.56
N LEU A 14 31.64 -7.02 7.43
CA LEU A 14 30.88 -6.84 6.19
C LEU A 14 29.59 -7.70 6.08
N ALA A 15 29.32 -8.60 7.03
CA ALA A 15 28.23 -9.57 6.92
C ALA A 15 26.88 -9.13 7.56
N GLY A 16 26.78 -7.91 8.09
CA GLY A 16 25.64 -7.46 8.91
C GLY A 16 24.50 -6.72 8.20
N LEU A 17 24.58 -6.46 6.89
CA LEU A 17 23.59 -5.64 6.16
C LEU A 17 22.61 -6.47 5.32
N MET A 18 22.12 -7.59 5.85
CA MET A 18 20.88 -8.19 5.31
C MET A 18 19.69 -7.38 5.86
N GLY A 19 19.37 -6.30 5.16
CA GLY A 19 18.23 -5.46 5.45
C GLY A 19 16.92 -6.25 5.44
N CYS A 20 16.02 -5.92 6.37
CA CYS A 20 14.63 -6.33 6.30
C CYS A 20 14.07 -5.87 4.95
N VAL A 21 13.80 -6.81 4.05
CA VAL A 21 12.97 -6.54 2.87
C VAL A 21 11.58 -6.15 3.37
N ALA A 22 11.29 -4.85 3.40
CA ALA A 22 9.96 -4.35 3.65
C ALA A 22 9.08 -4.76 2.47
N ILE A 23 8.09 -5.60 2.73
CA ILE A 23 7.10 -5.99 1.73
C ILE A 23 6.10 -4.85 1.68
N GLU A 24 6.04 -4.18 0.53
CA GLU A 24 5.21 -3.00 0.31
C GLU A 24 4.16 -3.27 -0.78
N PRO A 25 2.97 -2.62 -0.71
CA PRO A 25 1.99 -2.67 -1.77
C PRO A 25 2.49 -1.89 -3.00
N SER A 26 1.83 -2.06 -4.15
CA SER A 26 2.21 -1.31 -5.36
C SER A 26 2.12 0.22 -5.13
N GLN A 27 2.86 0.98 -5.94
CA GLN A 27 2.84 2.45 -5.89
C GLN A 27 1.43 3.05 -6.08
N ARG A 28 0.52 2.34 -6.75
CA ARG A 28 -0.88 2.76 -6.89
C ARG A 28 -1.70 2.41 -5.64
N ALA A 29 -1.52 1.20 -5.09
CA ALA A 29 -2.15 0.78 -3.85
C ALA A 29 -1.72 1.62 -2.64
N GLN A 30 -0.49 2.14 -2.61
CA GLN A 30 0.00 3.06 -1.58
C GLN A 30 -0.81 4.37 -1.50
N ARG A 31 -1.61 4.70 -2.53
CA ARG A 31 -2.47 5.89 -2.57
C ARG A 31 -3.83 5.65 -1.90
N VAL A 32 -4.22 4.39 -1.69
CA VAL A 32 -5.50 4.02 -1.11
C VAL A 32 -5.36 4.00 0.41
N ILE A 33 -6.10 4.86 1.09
CA ILE A 33 -6.01 5.04 2.53
C ILE A 33 -7.07 4.19 3.23
N PRO A 34 -6.70 3.36 4.23
CA PRO A 34 -7.66 2.72 5.11
C PRO A 34 -8.50 3.76 5.86
N ALA A 35 -9.82 3.61 5.80
CA ALA A 35 -10.77 4.58 6.33
C ALA A 35 -11.85 3.91 7.15
N TYR A 36 -12.41 4.65 8.11
CA TYR A 36 -13.63 4.26 8.80
C TYR A 36 -14.88 4.72 8.02
N PRO A 37 -16.05 4.07 8.23
CA PRO A 37 -17.28 4.41 7.51
C PRO A 37 -17.65 5.90 7.55
N GLU A 38 -17.41 6.58 8.67
CA GLU A 38 -17.66 8.00 8.87
C GLU A 38 -16.79 8.91 7.97
N MET A 39 -15.57 8.49 7.64
CA MET A 39 -14.65 9.26 6.81
C MET A 39 -15.08 9.26 5.34
N VAL A 40 -15.80 8.22 4.90
CA VAL A 40 -16.24 8.05 3.51
C VAL A 40 -17.71 8.43 3.31
N ALA A 41 -18.36 9.01 4.32
CA ALA A 41 -19.79 9.32 4.28
C ALA A 41 -20.22 10.23 3.12
N LYS A 42 -19.31 11.10 2.64
CA LYS A 42 -19.52 11.99 1.49
C LYS A 42 -18.86 11.52 0.20
N CYS A 43 -18.23 10.35 0.22
CA CYS A 43 -17.46 9.82 -0.89
C CYS A 43 -18.30 8.92 -1.78
N SER A 44 -17.89 8.79 -3.05
CA SER A 44 -18.56 7.92 -4.01
C SER A 44 -18.14 6.47 -3.79
N PHE A 45 -19.10 5.56 -3.61
CA PHE A 45 -18.80 4.12 -3.58
C PHE A 45 -18.47 3.63 -4.99
N LEU A 46 -17.33 2.96 -5.14
CA LEU A 46 -16.85 2.45 -6.43
C LEU A 46 -17.09 0.94 -6.60
N GLY A 47 -17.02 0.17 -5.51
CA GLY A 47 -17.20 -1.27 -5.57
C GLY A 47 -16.66 -2.02 -4.34
N GLY A 48 -16.94 -3.32 -4.29
CA GLY A 48 -16.27 -4.22 -3.35
C GLY A 48 -14.94 -4.70 -3.92
N VAL A 49 -13.95 -4.91 -3.06
CA VAL A 49 -12.64 -5.43 -3.42
C VAL A 49 -12.26 -6.59 -2.50
N THR A 50 -11.51 -7.54 -3.05
CA THR A 50 -11.08 -8.74 -2.34
C THR A 50 -9.63 -9.00 -2.70
N GLY A 51 -8.82 -9.34 -1.70
CA GLY A 51 -7.45 -9.81 -1.87
C GLY A 51 -7.24 -11.12 -1.13
N CYS A 52 -6.38 -11.98 -1.66
CA CYS A 52 -6.06 -13.30 -1.14
C CYS A 52 -4.54 -13.49 -1.10
N SER A 53 -4.04 -14.21 -0.10
CA SER A 53 -2.63 -14.58 -0.06
C SER A 53 -2.43 -16.08 -0.23
N GLN A 54 -1.42 -16.46 -1.00
CA GLN A 54 -0.95 -17.85 -1.08
C GLN A 54 -0.07 -18.25 0.12
N MET A 55 0.21 -17.31 1.03
CA MET A 55 1.01 -17.57 2.23
C MET A 55 0.16 -18.27 3.31
N ILE A 56 0.06 -19.59 3.20
CA ILE A 56 -0.71 -20.45 4.12
C ILE A 56 0.03 -20.61 5.46
N GLY A 57 -0.70 -20.50 6.57
CA GLY A 57 -0.18 -20.85 7.91
C GLY A 57 0.77 -19.83 8.52
N MET A 58 0.89 -18.64 7.93
CA MET A 58 1.65 -17.51 8.47
C MET A 58 0.75 -16.27 8.61
N PRO A 59 -0.13 -16.23 9.64
CA PRO A 59 -1.22 -15.26 9.69
C PRO A 59 -0.84 -13.79 9.52
N PRO A 60 0.15 -13.23 10.24
CA PRO A 60 0.44 -11.80 10.11
C PRO A 60 0.95 -11.42 8.70
N LEU A 61 1.72 -12.31 8.07
CA LEU A 61 2.24 -12.07 6.73
C LEU A 61 1.19 -12.32 5.64
N GLY A 62 0.40 -13.39 5.80
CA GLY A 62 -0.69 -13.75 4.91
C GLY A 62 -1.77 -12.67 4.86
N GLU A 63 -2.19 -12.15 6.01
CA GLU A 63 -3.14 -11.03 6.09
C GLU A 63 -2.61 -9.78 5.42
N GLN A 64 -1.34 -9.45 5.66
CA GLN A 64 -0.72 -8.26 5.09
C GLN A 64 -0.68 -8.33 3.55
N LEU A 65 -0.28 -9.48 2.99
CA LEU A 65 -0.29 -9.70 1.55
C LEU A 65 -1.70 -9.67 0.97
N ALA A 66 -2.69 -10.25 1.66
CA ALA A 66 -4.09 -10.19 1.25
C ALA A 66 -4.60 -8.73 1.22
N ARG A 67 -4.23 -7.91 2.20
CA ARG A 67 -4.54 -6.47 2.22
C ARG A 67 -3.89 -5.75 1.04
N PHE A 68 -2.63 -6.04 0.72
CA PHE A 68 -1.94 -5.41 -0.41
C PHE A 68 -2.66 -5.69 -1.74
N GLN A 69 -3.06 -6.94 -1.98
CA GLN A 69 -3.83 -7.25 -3.17
C GLN A 69 -5.19 -6.54 -3.20
N ALA A 70 -5.90 -6.46 -2.07
CA ALA A 70 -7.17 -5.74 -2.00
C ALA A 70 -7.00 -4.23 -2.25
N LEU A 71 -5.91 -3.63 -1.78
CA LEU A 71 -5.55 -2.23 -2.06
C LEU A 71 -5.22 -2.03 -3.54
N ASP A 72 -4.56 -2.99 -4.19
CA ASP A 72 -4.29 -2.95 -5.63
C ASP A 72 -5.59 -2.97 -6.44
N GLU A 73 -6.54 -3.84 -6.09
CA GLU A 73 -7.86 -3.85 -6.73
C GLU A 73 -8.61 -2.53 -6.48
N ALA A 74 -8.56 -1.97 -5.27
CA ALA A 74 -9.16 -0.67 -5.00
C ALA A 74 -8.52 0.45 -5.83
N ALA A 75 -7.20 0.44 -5.98
CA ALA A 75 -6.48 1.41 -6.80
C ALA A 75 -6.82 1.29 -8.29
N LYS A 76 -7.04 0.08 -8.81
CA LYS A 76 -7.51 -0.15 -10.20
C LYS A 76 -8.89 0.46 -10.45
N LEU A 77 -9.75 0.48 -9.43
CA LEU A 77 -11.06 1.15 -9.50
C LEU A 77 -10.96 2.69 -9.41
N GLY A 78 -9.76 3.24 -9.18
CA GLY A 78 -9.55 4.67 -8.94
C GLY A 78 -9.93 5.11 -7.52
N ALA A 79 -9.97 4.17 -6.55
CA ALA A 79 -10.28 4.51 -5.18
C ALA A 79 -9.19 5.35 -4.53
N THR A 80 -9.60 6.23 -3.62
CA THR A 80 -8.70 6.95 -2.70
C THR A 80 -8.78 6.39 -1.29
N HIS A 81 -9.91 5.76 -0.94
CA HIS A 81 -10.15 5.20 0.39
C HIS A 81 -10.71 3.78 0.31
N ILE A 82 -10.40 2.98 1.31
CA ILE A 82 -10.95 1.64 1.50
C ILE A 82 -11.48 1.48 2.91
N VAL A 83 -12.69 0.93 3.05
CA VAL A 83 -13.24 0.51 4.33
C VAL A 83 -13.19 -1.01 4.38
N TRP A 84 -12.39 -1.55 5.30
CA TRP A 84 -12.27 -3.00 5.48
C TRP A 84 -13.56 -3.57 6.07
N THR A 85 -14.08 -4.64 5.49
CA THR A 85 -15.25 -5.35 6.02
C THR A 85 -14.82 -6.56 6.84
N ASP A 86 -13.94 -7.37 6.27
CA ASP A 86 -13.51 -8.63 6.86
C ASP A 86 -12.05 -8.92 6.51
N ILE A 87 -11.27 -9.38 7.47
CA ILE A 87 -9.88 -9.77 7.28
C ILE A 87 -9.67 -11.09 8.02
N TYR A 88 -9.20 -12.09 7.29
CA TYR A 88 -8.93 -13.43 7.78
C TYR A 88 -7.47 -13.78 7.50
N GLY A 89 -6.73 -14.25 8.51
CA GLY A 89 -5.34 -14.67 8.39
C GLY A 89 -5.08 -16.17 8.51
N GLY A 90 -6.12 -16.99 8.52
CA GLY A 90 -6.00 -18.43 8.75
C GLY A 90 -5.33 -19.20 7.60
N LEU A 91 -5.86 -20.39 7.32
CA LEU A 91 -5.33 -21.25 6.26
C LEU A 91 -5.49 -20.65 4.85
N SER A 92 -6.45 -19.75 4.66
CA SER A 92 -6.63 -18.99 3.43
C SER A 92 -6.74 -17.51 3.79
N PRO A 93 -5.62 -16.77 3.83
CA PRO A 93 -5.67 -15.37 4.18
C PRO A 93 -6.43 -14.57 3.12
N THR A 94 -7.43 -13.82 3.56
CA THR A 94 -8.33 -13.05 2.69
C THR A 94 -8.66 -11.71 3.34
N ALA A 95 -8.65 -10.64 2.56
CA ALA A 95 -9.05 -9.31 3.00
C ALA A 95 -10.14 -8.78 2.05
N ASN A 96 -11.28 -8.42 2.62
CA ASN A 96 -12.42 -7.83 1.91
C ASN A 96 -12.59 -6.38 2.32
N GLY A 97 -12.92 -5.53 1.36
CA GLY A 97 -13.15 -4.12 1.60
C GLY A 97 -14.10 -3.49 0.61
N ARG A 98 -14.50 -2.26 0.93
CA ARG A 98 -15.32 -1.39 0.09
C ARG A 98 -14.47 -0.23 -0.37
N ALA A 99 -14.38 -0.04 -1.68
CA ALA A 99 -13.59 0.99 -2.32
C ALA A 99 -14.41 2.27 -2.53
N TYR A 100 -13.82 3.40 -2.20
CA TYR A 100 -14.44 4.72 -2.30
C TYR A 100 -13.53 5.73 -2.98
N TYR A 101 -14.15 6.61 -3.77
CA TYR A 101 -13.53 7.83 -4.27
C TYR A 101 -14.01 9.02 -3.44
N CYS A 102 -13.13 9.53 -2.60
CA CYS A 102 -13.33 10.81 -1.95
C CYS A 102 -12.80 11.91 -2.85
N ASP A 103 -13.72 12.77 -3.31
CA ASP A 103 -13.39 13.96 -4.08
C ASP A 103 -12.84 15.03 -3.12
N PRO A 104 -11.54 15.29 -3.17
CA PRO A 104 -10.89 16.22 -2.26
C PRO A 104 -11.26 17.68 -2.55
N ASP A 105 -11.79 17.98 -3.73
CA ASP A 105 -12.28 19.30 -4.08
C ASP A 105 -13.61 19.59 -3.38
N LYS A 106 -14.36 18.59 -2.91
CA LYS A 106 -15.64 18.83 -2.21
C LYS A 106 -15.47 19.39 -0.80
N ASP A 107 -14.34 19.12 -0.16
CA ASP A 107 -14.10 19.52 1.23
C ASP A 107 -13.18 20.74 1.36
N LEU A 108 -12.52 21.17 0.27
CA LEU A 108 -11.64 22.34 0.27
C LEU A 108 -12.40 23.64 -0.07
N PRO A 109 -12.09 24.77 0.59
CA PRO A 109 -12.55 26.07 0.13
C PRO A 109 -11.96 26.38 -1.25
N ARG A 110 -12.72 27.05 -2.12
CA ARG A 110 -12.35 27.37 -3.52
C ARG A 110 -10.93 27.94 -3.72
N GLY A 111 -10.38 28.65 -2.73
CA GLY A 111 -9.01 29.20 -2.80
C GLY A 111 -7.87 28.19 -2.62
N PHE A 112 -8.13 26.98 -2.11
CA PHE A 112 -7.10 25.99 -1.78
C PHE A 112 -6.96 24.85 -2.78
N HIS A 113 -7.87 24.74 -3.77
CA HIS A 113 -7.80 23.69 -4.79
C HIS A 113 -6.51 23.73 -5.60
N TYR A 114 -6.01 24.92 -5.93
CA TYR A 114 -4.77 25.07 -6.69
C TYR A 114 -3.56 24.52 -5.93
N VAL A 115 -3.50 24.75 -4.61
CA VAL A 115 -2.40 24.27 -3.76
C VAL A 115 -2.45 22.75 -3.63
N ASP A 116 -3.65 22.19 -3.45
CA ASP A 116 -3.87 20.75 -3.39
C ASP A 116 -3.53 20.05 -4.72
N GLN A 117 -3.99 20.61 -5.85
CA GLN A 117 -3.63 20.12 -7.19
C GLN A 117 -2.11 20.19 -7.41
N TYR A 118 -1.46 21.27 -7.01
CA TYR A 118 0.00 21.44 -7.12
C TYR A 118 0.74 20.39 -6.29
N LEU A 119 0.32 20.17 -5.04
CA LEU A 119 0.91 19.16 -4.16
C LEU A 119 0.69 17.74 -4.71
N ARG A 120 -0.45 17.44 -5.33
CA ARG A 120 -0.64 16.16 -6.01
C ARG A 120 0.29 15.97 -7.18
N MET A 121 0.48 17.00 -8.01
CA MET A 121 1.39 16.91 -9.16
C MET A 121 2.86 16.80 -8.77
N HIS A 122 3.28 17.40 -7.65
CA HIS A 122 4.70 17.47 -7.26
C HIS A 122 5.11 16.47 -6.18
N ARG A 123 4.15 15.82 -5.52
CA ARG A 123 4.40 14.78 -4.51
C ARG A 123 4.16 13.36 -5.05
N TYR A 124 3.56 13.21 -6.24
CA TYR A 124 3.19 11.91 -6.79
C TYR A 124 3.62 11.78 -8.25
N PRO A 125 4.51 10.83 -8.63
CA PRO A 125 4.71 10.50 -10.03
C PRO A 125 3.40 9.92 -10.58
N PHE A 126 2.86 10.60 -11.58
CA PHE A 126 1.76 10.12 -12.39
C PHE A 126 2.33 9.04 -13.32
N ASP A 127 2.22 7.77 -12.90
CA ASP A 127 2.55 6.63 -13.76
C ASP A 127 1.43 6.51 -14.80
N GLY A 128 1.49 7.40 -15.79
CA GLY A 128 0.82 7.22 -17.06
C GLY A 128 1.08 5.79 -17.53
N GLU A 129 0.00 5.16 -17.96
CA GLU A 129 -0.02 3.87 -18.64
C GLU A 129 1.25 3.69 -19.48
N LYS A 130 2.12 2.78 -19.07
CA LYS A 130 2.95 2.08 -20.05
C LYS A 130 2.10 0.92 -20.55
N GLU A 131 1.17 1.25 -21.44
CA GLU A 131 0.71 0.29 -22.43
C GLU A 131 1.94 -0.19 -23.20
N GLY A 132 2.06 -1.52 -23.31
CA GLY A 132 3.15 -2.17 -24.03
C GLY A 132 3.09 -1.86 -25.51
N TYR A 133 4.28 -1.70 -26.09
CA TYR A 133 4.57 -2.01 -27.49
C TYR A 133 5.72 -3.02 -27.51
#